data_AF-A0A1L7THR1-F1
#
_entry.id   AF-A0A1L7THR1-F1
#
_cell.length_a   1.000
_cell.length_b   1.000
_cell.length_c   1.000
_cell.angle_alpha   90.00
_cell.angle_beta   90.00
_cell.angle_gamma   90.00
#
_symmetry.space_group_name_H-M   'P 1'
#
loop_
_entity.id
_entity.type
_entity.pdbx_description
1 polymer ?
#
loop_
_entity_poly.entity_id
_entity_poly.type
_entity_poly.pdbx_seq_one_letter_code
_entity_poly.pdbx_strand_id
1 'polypeptide(L)'
;MAERTTAGLLELPTELLFIIGSYLRDDELVGITKTSTRLRQVFLHRRYAAIEFSGSVKHIAGCFIPLFSKDADKISVDMRKLIQTFTRFVTLRIYYLPGVIHWPLRFAVNDLEHFGILLRSIDRLCGVSISVSFPRHRDCISFNKALRKTGSWSSDPTKLCSLTFLDNPVDLNFNAVFRRFWPKSLGAVQLPGGFNRKHYVKLEKSLHATYLKALHVDRTAKNQKARNVIPSLDDDFLSEVRRDFPRLESLILHEDTPSLTIDLDFRSWPFGLVWFDDQAAFDRTIDKLVRQLSLMPELRRYAFTLWFVRLHGHLVPHDWEDYKGTYRPKTMVEMDNFYTDKLVTVIMTRVPTLVELCVSSNHPIFYRGTRCDDQIHVQRESRDNPGEENRFPSLLLDLN
;
A
#
# COMPACT_ATOMS: atom_id res chain seq x y z
N MET A 1 6.96 -45.94 -26.72
CA MET A 1 7.79 -45.58 -25.55
C MET A 1 7.98 -44.08 -25.57
N ALA A 2 7.36 -43.35 -24.63
CA ALA A 2 7.55 -41.91 -24.49
C ALA A 2 8.42 -41.69 -23.25
N GLU A 3 9.71 -41.44 -23.45
CA GLU A 3 10.62 -40.97 -22.40
C GLU A 3 10.20 -39.57 -21.97
N ARG A 4 9.87 -39.45 -20.69
CA ARG A 4 9.36 -38.24 -20.05
C ARG A 4 10.50 -37.23 -19.86
N THR A 5 10.30 -36.02 -20.37
CA THR A 5 11.11 -34.80 -20.22
C THR A 5 11.14 -34.21 -18.80
N THR A 6 10.98 -35.02 -17.75
CA THR A 6 10.92 -34.55 -16.34
C THR A 6 12.27 -34.40 -15.64
N ALA A 7 13.37 -34.87 -16.23
CA ALA A 7 14.70 -34.84 -15.61
C ALA A 7 15.31 -33.43 -15.54
N GLY A 8 15.18 -32.62 -16.61
CA GLY A 8 15.94 -31.37 -16.74
C GLY A 8 15.66 -30.31 -15.67
N LEU A 9 14.40 -30.07 -15.32
CA LEU A 9 14.06 -29.01 -14.34
C LEU A 9 14.52 -29.39 -12.93
N LEU A 10 14.39 -30.67 -12.55
CA LEU A 10 14.77 -31.14 -11.22
C LEU A 10 16.27 -31.27 -11.03
N GLU A 11 17.08 -31.15 -12.08
CA GLU A 11 18.54 -31.21 -12.03
C GLU A 11 19.19 -29.82 -11.94
N LEU A 12 18.46 -28.74 -12.26
CA LEU A 12 18.97 -27.37 -12.21
C LEU A 12 19.46 -26.96 -10.82
N PRO A 13 20.58 -26.21 -10.72
CA PRO A 13 21.02 -25.56 -9.50
C PRO A 13 19.89 -24.78 -8.82
N THR A 14 19.93 -24.74 -7.48
CA THR A 14 18.89 -24.11 -6.66
C THR A 14 18.74 -22.62 -7.00
N GLU A 15 19.82 -21.94 -7.35
CA GLU A 15 19.87 -20.53 -7.74
C GLU A 15 19.08 -20.29 -9.04
N LEU A 16 19.23 -21.17 -10.04
CA LEU A 16 18.46 -21.08 -11.28
C LEU A 16 16.98 -21.39 -11.04
N LEU A 17 16.69 -22.36 -10.16
CA LEU A 17 15.32 -22.61 -9.72
C LEU A 17 14.72 -21.39 -9.00
N PHE A 18 15.50 -20.67 -8.19
CA PHE A 18 15.07 -19.42 -7.56
C PHE A 18 14.75 -18.32 -8.57
N ILE A 19 15.60 -18.15 -9.59
CA ILE A 19 15.38 -17.17 -10.66
C ILE A 19 14.12 -17.53 -11.45
N ILE A 20 13.98 -18.77 -11.91
CA ILE A 20 12.77 -19.25 -12.60
C ILE A 20 11.56 -19.04 -11.70
N GLY A 21 11.70 -19.45 -10.44
CA GLY A 21 10.69 -19.29 -9.41
C GLY A 21 10.20 -17.87 -9.29
N SER A 22 11.10 -16.88 -9.31
CA SER A 22 10.78 -15.46 -9.12
C SER A 22 9.75 -14.93 -10.12
N TYR A 23 9.63 -15.55 -11.30
CA TYR A 23 8.64 -15.22 -12.33
C TYR A 23 7.32 -15.97 -12.20
N LEU A 24 7.23 -16.94 -11.27
CA LEU A 24 6.03 -17.75 -11.07
C LEU A 24 5.06 -17.09 -10.09
N ARG A 25 3.77 -17.25 -10.39
CA ARG A 25 2.64 -16.81 -9.55
C ARG A 25 2.44 -17.76 -8.37
N ASP A 26 1.80 -17.29 -7.32
CA ASP A 26 1.56 -18.13 -6.12
C ASP A 26 0.68 -19.35 -6.44
N ASP A 27 -0.30 -19.23 -7.33
CA ASP A 27 -1.12 -20.36 -7.79
C ASP A 27 -0.29 -21.40 -8.58
N GLU A 28 0.68 -20.94 -9.36
CA GLU A 28 1.60 -21.81 -10.11
C GLU A 28 2.59 -22.52 -9.18
N LEU A 29 3.07 -21.81 -8.16
CA LEU A 29 3.90 -22.39 -7.10
C LEU A 29 3.13 -23.48 -6.34
N VAL A 30 1.80 -23.36 -6.15
CA VAL A 30 0.99 -24.44 -5.57
C VAL A 30 1.02 -25.68 -6.44
N GLY A 31 0.92 -25.54 -7.76
CA GLY A 31 1.05 -26.65 -8.70
C GLY A 31 2.43 -27.32 -8.58
N ILE A 32 3.48 -26.54 -8.65
CA ILE A 32 4.87 -27.02 -8.70
C ILE A 32 5.32 -27.64 -7.37
N THR A 33 4.92 -27.07 -6.24
CA THR A 33 5.21 -27.65 -4.91
C THR A 33 4.46 -28.97 -4.68
N LYS A 34 3.41 -29.27 -5.44
CA LYS A 34 2.72 -30.57 -5.41
C LYS A 34 3.40 -31.63 -6.29
N THR A 35 4.11 -31.25 -7.36
CA THR A 35 4.68 -32.21 -8.33
C THR A 35 6.03 -32.81 -7.92
N SER A 36 6.82 -32.15 -7.07
CA SER A 36 8.13 -32.65 -6.65
C SER A 36 8.50 -32.26 -5.22
N THR A 37 9.11 -33.20 -4.48
CA THR A 37 9.64 -32.94 -3.13
C THR A 37 10.80 -31.94 -3.15
N ARG A 38 11.67 -31.96 -4.17
CA ARG A 38 12.77 -31.00 -4.32
C ARG A 38 12.22 -29.59 -4.57
N LEU A 39 11.29 -29.44 -5.53
CA LEU A 39 10.69 -28.14 -5.83
C LEU A 39 9.84 -27.63 -4.66
N ARG A 40 9.20 -28.54 -3.90
CA ARG A 40 8.57 -28.20 -2.63
C ARG A 40 9.58 -27.60 -1.67
N GLN A 41 10.69 -28.28 -1.38
CA GLN A 41 11.71 -27.74 -0.47
C GLN A 41 12.26 -26.38 -0.93
N VAL A 42 12.49 -26.23 -2.25
CA VAL A 42 12.99 -24.98 -2.82
C VAL A 42 11.96 -23.86 -2.73
N PHE A 43 10.67 -24.07 -3.03
CA PHE A 43 9.71 -22.96 -3.16
C PHE A 43 8.75 -22.77 -1.99
N LEU A 44 8.64 -23.73 -1.07
CA LEU A 44 7.64 -23.68 0.01
C LEU A 44 7.84 -22.47 0.93
N HIS A 45 9.08 -22.02 1.12
CA HIS A 45 9.37 -20.84 1.93
C HIS A 45 8.80 -19.54 1.33
N ARG A 46 8.70 -19.41 -0.01
CA ARG A 46 8.05 -18.24 -0.63
C ARG A 46 6.56 -18.20 -0.31
N ARG A 47 5.91 -19.35 -0.34
CA ARG A 47 4.49 -19.48 -0.03
C ARG A 47 4.16 -19.06 1.41
N TYR A 48 5.05 -19.38 2.35
CA TYR A 48 4.86 -19.01 3.75
C TYR A 48 5.55 -17.71 4.12
N ALA A 49 6.17 -16.99 3.18
CA ALA A 49 6.85 -15.73 3.47
C ALA A 49 5.87 -14.64 3.92
N ALA A 50 4.66 -14.64 3.36
CA ALA A 50 3.56 -13.77 3.72
C ALA A 50 2.32 -14.60 4.03
N ILE A 51 1.63 -14.28 5.13
CA ILE A 51 0.39 -14.96 5.53
C ILE A 51 -0.69 -13.92 5.84
N GLU A 52 -1.89 -14.13 5.32
CA GLU A 52 -3.06 -13.34 5.67
C GLU A 52 -4.01 -14.13 6.58
N PHE A 53 -4.41 -13.49 7.69
CA PHE A 53 -5.54 -13.92 8.52
C PHE A 53 -6.68 -12.92 8.34
N SER A 54 -7.80 -13.40 7.79
CA SER A 54 -8.95 -12.60 7.40
C SER A 54 -10.20 -13.01 8.20
N GLY A 55 -10.93 -12.03 8.73
CA GLY A 55 -12.24 -12.24 9.37
C GLY A 55 -12.47 -11.37 10.61
N SER A 56 -13.39 -11.79 11.47
CA SER A 56 -13.60 -11.11 12.75
C SER A 56 -12.46 -11.43 13.73
N VAL A 57 -12.31 -10.62 14.79
CA VAL A 57 -11.33 -10.88 15.86
C VAL A 57 -11.43 -12.30 16.41
N LYS A 58 -12.66 -12.82 16.57
CA LYS A 58 -12.91 -14.20 17.00
C LYS A 58 -12.31 -15.23 16.04
N HIS A 59 -12.49 -15.05 14.73
CA HIS A 59 -11.95 -15.97 13.73
C HIS A 59 -10.42 -15.97 13.75
N ILE A 60 -9.81 -14.78 13.72
CA ILE A 60 -8.35 -14.63 13.72
C ILE A 60 -7.73 -15.19 15.01
N ALA A 61 -8.31 -14.86 16.18
CA ALA A 61 -7.88 -15.43 17.45
C ALA A 61 -8.04 -16.96 17.48
N GLY A 62 -9.14 -17.48 16.90
CA GLY A 62 -9.36 -18.91 16.72
C GLY A 62 -8.29 -19.60 15.87
N CYS A 63 -7.71 -18.92 14.88
CA CYS A 63 -6.56 -19.41 14.11
C CYS A 63 -5.25 -19.40 14.92
N PHE A 64 -5.08 -18.43 15.81
CA PHE A 64 -3.88 -18.28 16.65
C PHE A 64 -3.80 -19.31 17.78
N ILE A 65 -4.93 -19.72 18.36
CA ILE A 65 -4.96 -20.75 19.41
C ILE A 65 -4.21 -22.02 18.98
N PRO A 66 -4.54 -22.70 17.87
CA PRO A 66 -3.82 -23.90 17.45
C PRO A 66 -2.42 -23.60 16.90
N LEU A 67 -2.17 -22.42 16.34
CA LEU A 67 -0.85 -22.04 15.83
C LEU A 67 0.18 -21.90 16.94
N PHE A 68 -0.26 -21.43 18.11
CA PHE A 68 0.59 -21.08 19.24
C PHE A 68 0.43 -21.97 20.47
N SER A 69 -0.58 -22.85 20.50
CA SER A 69 -0.76 -23.86 21.55
C SER A 69 0.26 -24.98 21.41
N LYS A 70 0.90 -25.38 22.51
CA LYS A 70 1.87 -26.48 22.50
C LYS A 70 1.24 -27.82 22.12
N ASP A 71 -0.05 -28.00 22.40
CA ASP A 71 -0.76 -29.29 22.37
C ASP A 71 -1.75 -29.44 21.19
N ALA A 72 -1.70 -28.54 20.20
CA ALA A 72 -2.71 -28.59 19.13
C ALA A 72 -2.41 -29.68 18.09
N ASP A 73 -3.08 -30.82 18.24
CA ASP A 73 -3.10 -31.95 17.28
C ASP A 73 -3.64 -31.60 15.88
N LYS A 74 -4.29 -30.42 15.75
CA LYS A 74 -5.02 -30.01 14.53
C LYS A 74 -4.14 -29.37 13.44
N ILE A 75 -2.94 -28.91 13.78
CA ILE A 75 -1.96 -28.41 12.80
C ILE A 75 -0.78 -29.38 12.87
N SER A 76 -0.40 -29.99 11.75
CA SER A 76 0.79 -30.84 11.76
C SER A 76 1.98 -30.04 12.28
N VAL A 77 2.80 -30.67 13.13
CA VAL A 77 4.01 -30.06 13.71
C VAL A 77 4.88 -29.43 12.61
N ASP A 78 4.90 -30.07 11.44
CA ASP A 78 5.56 -29.57 10.23
C ASP A 78 4.97 -28.25 9.73
N MET A 79 3.65 -28.11 9.60
CA MET A 79 3.02 -26.86 9.16
C MET A 79 3.27 -25.70 10.11
N ARG A 80 3.22 -25.95 11.43
CA ARG A 80 3.55 -24.94 12.43
C ARG A 80 5.00 -24.49 12.29
N LYS A 81 5.92 -25.44 12.15
CA LYS A 81 7.35 -25.18 11.96
C LYS A 81 7.59 -24.39 10.68
N LEU A 82 6.92 -24.73 9.57
CA LEU A 82 7.02 -24.03 8.29
C LEU A 82 6.57 -22.56 8.42
N ILE A 83 5.41 -22.32 9.03
CA ILE A 83 4.90 -20.96 9.27
C ILE A 83 5.89 -20.19 10.15
N GLN A 84 6.30 -20.75 11.28
CA GLN A 84 7.21 -20.06 12.21
C GLN A 84 8.61 -19.80 11.63
N THR A 85 9.08 -20.68 10.74
CA THR A 85 10.43 -20.57 10.15
C THR A 85 10.47 -19.59 8.97
N PHE A 86 9.42 -19.58 8.15
CA PHE A 86 9.46 -18.87 6.87
C PHE A 86 8.65 -17.58 6.83
N THR A 87 7.71 -17.38 7.77
CA THR A 87 6.87 -16.16 7.76
C THR A 87 7.68 -14.93 8.12
N ARG A 88 7.71 -13.99 7.19
CA ARG A 88 8.32 -12.66 7.36
C ARG A 88 7.26 -11.58 7.54
N PHE A 89 6.11 -11.74 6.90
CA PHE A 89 5.02 -10.77 6.92
C PHE A 89 3.69 -11.42 7.29
N VAL A 90 2.92 -10.74 8.13
CA VAL A 90 1.59 -11.19 8.52
C VAL A 90 0.58 -10.06 8.36
N THR A 91 -0.42 -10.29 7.53
CA THR A 91 -1.56 -9.38 7.36
C THR A 91 -2.72 -9.86 8.21
N LEU A 92 -3.20 -9.00 9.12
CA LEU A 92 -4.38 -9.21 9.93
C LEU A 92 -5.50 -8.34 9.39
N ARG A 93 -6.36 -8.93 8.54
CA ARG A 93 -7.48 -8.22 7.93
C ARG A 93 -8.74 -8.44 8.77
N ILE A 94 -8.98 -7.49 9.67
CA ILE A 94 -10.13 -7.48 10.56
C ILE A 94 -11.29 -6.78 9.87
N TYR A 95 -12.36 -7.53 9.59
CA TYR A 95 -13.57 -6.97 9.02
C TYR A 95 -14.83 -7.58 9.65
N TYR A 96 -15.91 -6.81 9.59
CA TYR A 96 -17.24 -7.24 9.97
C TYR A 96 -18.18 -6.98 8.81
N LEU A 97 -18.99 -7.96 8.44
CA LEU A 97 -19.95 -7.80 7.35
C LEU A 97 -21.16 -6.98 7.85
N PRO A 98 -21.81 -6.17 6.98
CA PRO A 98 -23.06 -5.53 7.34
C PRO A 98 -24.09 -6.61 7.67
N GLY A 99 -24.51 -6.70 8.93
CA GLY A 99 -25.61 -7.58 9.30
C GLY A 99 -26.91 -7.15 8.62
N VAL A 100 -27.76 -8.12 8.24
CA VAL A 100 -29.13 -7.88 7.73
C VAL A 100 -29.93 -7.00 8.70
N ILE A 101 -29.59 -7.04 10.00
CA ILE A 101 -30.22 -6.27 11.06
C ILE A 101 -29.35 -5.05 11.43
N HIS A 102 -29.98 -3.89 11.64
CA HIS A 102 -29.34 -2.60 11.94
C HIS A 102 -28.69 -2.49 13.34
N TRP A 103 -28.60 -3.59 14.10
CA TRP A 103 -27.95 -3.54 15.41
C TRP A 103 -26.44 -3.34 15.28
N PRO A 104 -25.84 -2.48 16.12
CA PRO A 104 -24.40 -2.35 16.16
C PRO A 104 -23.76 -3.64 16.70
N LEU A 105 -22.50 -3.90 16.31
CA LEU A 105 -21.69 -4.97 16.88
C LEU A 105 -21.75 -4.90 18.41
N ARG A 106 -21.92 -6.06 19.04
CA ARG A 106 -21.83 -6.22 20.49
C ARG A 106 -20.74 -7.24 20.78
N PHE A 107 -19.85 -6.87 21.69
CA PHE A 107 -18.78 -7.74 22.17
C PHE A 107 -19.12 -8.19 23.58
N ALA A 108 -19.45 -9.47 23.73
CA ALA A 108 -19.64 -10.13 25.02
C ALA A 108 -18.30 -10.31 25.75
N VAL A 109 -18.35 -10.77 27.00
CA VAL A 109 -17.13 -11.04 27.79
C VAL A 109 -16.22 -12.02 27.07
N ASN A 110 -16.77 -13.10 26.50
CA ASN A 110 -16.00 -14.08 25.74
C ASN A 110 -15.34 -13.46 24.49
N ASP A 111 -15.91 -12.41 23.90
CA ASP A 111 -15.24 -11.73 22.78
C ASP A 111 -14.00 -10.98 23.24
N LEU A 112 -13.98 -10.41 24.46
CA LEU A 112 -12.81 -9.74 25.02
C LEU A 112 -11.62 -10.71 25.20
N GLU A 113 -11.89 -11.98 25.49
CA GLU A 113 -10.85 -13.02 25.52
C GLU A 113 -10.18 -13.19 24.15
N HIS A 114 -10.97 -13.19 23.07
CA HIS A 114 -10.45 -13.27 21.69
C HIS A 114 -9.60 -12.03 21.34
N PHE A 115 -10.00 -10.83 21.77
CA PHE A 115 -9.13 -9.66 21.67
C PHE A 115 -7.81 -9.89 22.42
N GLY A 116 -7.86 -10.42 23.65
CA GLY A 116 -6.66 -10.67 24.44
C GLY A 116 -5.72 -11.70 23.81
N ILE A 117 -6.26 -12.71 23.12
CA ILE A 117 -5.49 -13.68 22.34
C ILE A 117 -4.84 -13.00 21.12
N LEU A 118 -5.62 -12.22 20.36
CA LEU A 118 -5.12 -11.47 19.20
C LEU A 118 -3.94 -10.56 19.59
N LEU A 119 -4.14 -9.71 20.60
CA LEU A 119 -3.14 -8.71 21.01
C LEU A 119 -1.85 -9.35 21.52
N ARG A 120 -1.94 -10.40 22.37
CA ARG A 120 -0.74 -11.13 22.86
C ARG A 120 -0.03 -11.91 21.76
N SER A 121 -0.73 -12.26 20.69
CA SER A 121 -0.15 -12.99 19.57
C SER A 121 0.63 -12.10 18.62
N ILE A 122 0.30 -10.80 18.54
CA ILE A 122 0.95 -9.85 17.64
C ILE A 122 2.46 -9.83 17.86
N ASP A 123 2.93 -9.83 19.10
CA ASP A 123 4.36 -9.81 19.43
C ASP A 123 5.10 -11.08 19.00
N ARG A 124 4.39 -12.19 18.75
CA ARG A 124 4.97 -13.47 18.29
C ARG A 124 5.07 -13.61 16.77
N LEU A 125 4.45 -12.71 16.00
CA LEU A 125 4.43 -12.77 14.54
C LEU A 125 5.67 -12.10 13.92
N CYS A 126 5.82 -12.06 12.60
CA CYS A 126 6.84 -11.21 11.95
C CYS A 126 6.13 -10.23 11.01
N GLY A 127 6.68 -9.03 10.84
CA GLY A 127 6.19 -8.02 9.89
C GLY A 127 4.67 -7.82 9.90
N VAL A 128 4.11 -7.32 11.00
CA VAL A 128 2.66 -7.28 11.21
C VAL A 128 2.01 -6.07 10.55
N SER A 129 1.07 -6.32 9.63
CA SER A 129 0.19 -5.31 9.04
C SER A 129 -1.25 -5.55 9.50
N ILE A 130 -1.86 -4.54 10.12
CA ILE A 130 -3.23 -4.62 10.63
C ILE A 130 -4.13 -3.79 9.72
N SER A 131 -5.04 -4.45 9.04
CA SER A 131 -6.03 -3.82 8.17
C SER A 131 -7.40 -3.91 8.84
N VAL A 132 -8.06 -2.78 9.04
CA VAL A 132 -9.40 -2.74 9.67
C VAL A 132 -10.46 -2.19 8.72
N SER A 133 -11.61 -2.87 8.68
CA SER A 133 -12.80 -2.49 7.94
C SER A 133 -14.03 -2.60 8.84
N PHE A 134 -14.84 -1.54 8.86
CA PHE A 134 -16.06 -1.47 9.66
C PHE A 134 -17.20 -0.95 8.80
N PRO A 135 -18.28 -1.72 8.63
CA PRO A 135 -19.35 -1.38 7.70
C PRO A 135 -20.20 -0.20 8.22
N ARG A 136 -20.19 0.06 9.53
CA ARG A 136 -20.97 1.14 10.16
C ARG A 136 -20.16 1.86 11.24
N HIS A 137 -20.45 3.15 11.41
CA HIS A 137 -19.85 3.96 12.47
C HIS A 137 -20.02 3.36 13.88
N ARG A 138 -21.21 2.86 14.21
CA ARG A 138 -21.51 2.30 15.54
C ARG A 138 -20.71 1.03 15.83
N ASP A 139 -20.41 0.24 14.80
CA ASP A 139 -19.62 -0.99 14.92
C ASP A 139 -18.19 -0.68 15.35
N CYS A 140 -17.63 0.40 14.82
CA CYS A 140 -16.31 0.82 15.22
C CYS A 140 -16.27 1.39 16.66
N ILE A 141 -17.36 2.03 17.14
CA ILE A 141 -17.45 2.47 18.54
C ILE A 141 -17.41 1.25 19.47
N SER A 142 -18.20 0.23 19.15
CA SER A 142 -18.21 -1.03 19.91
C SER A 142 -16.85 -1.73 19.89
N PHE A 143 -16.19 -1.77 18.72
CA PHE A 143 -14.86 -2.34 18.57
C PHE A 143 -13.85 -1.60 19.44
N ASN A 144 -13.84 -0.27 19.38
CA ASN A 144 -12.97 0.57 20.19
C ASN A 144 -13.22 0.37 21.69
N LYS A 145 -14.48 0.22 22.11
CA LYS A 145 -14.81 -0.07 23.51
C LYS A 145 -14.24 -1.42 23.96
N ALA A 146 -14.29 -2.45 23.11
CA ALA A 146 -13.70 -3.75 23.38
C ALA A 146 -12.17 -3.69 23.44
N LEU A 147 -11.54 -3.04 22.44
CA LEU A 147 -10.09 -2.86 22.38
C LEU A 147 -9.56 -2.14 23.63
N ARG A 148 -10.22 -1.06 24.05
CA ARG A 148 -9.87 -0.29 25.26
C ARG A 148 -9.92 -1.10 26.55
N LYS A 149 -10.85 -2.05 26.65
CA LYS A 149 -10.98 -2.93 27.83
C LYS A 149 -9.92 -4.02 27.86
N THR A 150 -9.25 -4.28 26.75
CA THR A 150 -8.36 -5.43 26.61
C THR A 150 -6.89 -5.03 26.73
N GLY A 151 -6.42 -4.06 25.94
CA GLY A 151 -5.01 -3.67 25.97
C GLY A 151 -4.52 -2.91 24.74
N SER A 152 -3.21 -2.99 24.51
CA SER A 152 -2.49 -2.38 23.39
C SER A 152 -2.21 -3.40 22.28
N TRP A 153 -2.02 -2.93 21.03
CA TRP A 153 -1.80 -3.77 19.84
C TRP A 153 -0.53 -4.60 19.88
N SER A 154 0.57 -4.02 20.36
CA SER A 154 1.85 -4.71 20.54
C SER A 154 2.41 -4.26 21.88
N SER A 155 3.02 -5.14 22.66
CA SER A 155 3.71 -4.77 23.90
C SER A 155 5.22 -4.54 23.71
N ASP A 156 5.74 -4.85 22.52
CA ASP A 156 7.15 -4.71 22.17
C ASP A 156 7.41 -3.42 21.36
N PRO A 157 8.08 -2.40 21.93
CA PRO A 157 8.36 -1.15 21.24
C PRO A 157 9.42 -1.29 20.12
N THR A 158 10.14 -2.42 20.05
CA THR A 158 11.13 -2.68 19.00
C THR A 158 10.47 -3.20 17.72
N LYS A 159 9.23 -3.68 17.83
CA LYS A 159 8.51 -4.29 16.73
C LYS A 159 7.57 -3.31 16.06
N LEU A 160 7.90 -2.97 14.82
CA LEU A 160 7.09 -2.09 14.01
C LEU A 160 5.87 -2.84 13.46
N CYS A 161 4.71 -2.19 13.57
CA CYS A 161 3.47 -2.61 12.96
C CYS A 161 3.02 -1.57 11.93
N SER A 162 2.30 -2.05 10.91
CA SER A 162 1.55 -1.21 9.98
C SER A 162 0.07 -1.19 10.35
N LEU A 163 -0.59 -0.05 10.16
CA LEU A 163 -2.03 0.11 10.34
C LEU A 163 -2.67 0.69 9.07
N THR A 164 -3.61 -0.04 8.51
CA THR A 164 -4.36 0.35 7.32
C THR A 164 -5.86 0.40 7.61
N PHE A 165 -6.51 1.48 7.19
CA PHE A 165 -7.96 1.59 7.20
C PHE A 165 -8.48 1.35 5.78
N LEU A 166 -9.29 0.32 5.59
CA LEU A 166 -9.83 -0.04 4.28
C LEU A 166 -11.08 0.78 3.90
N ASP A 167 -11.77 1.33 4.90
CA ASP A 167 -12.94 2.18 4.71
C ASP A 167 -12.64 3.63 5.09
N ASN A 168 -13.62 4.53 4.97
CA ASN A 168 -13.56 5.89 5.51
C ASN A 168 -14.22 5.94 6.90
N PRO A 169 -13.52 5.58 7.99
CA PRO A 169 -14.08 5.64 9.33
C PRO A 169 -14.33 7.08 9.77
N VAL A 170 -15.36 7.28 10.60
CA VAL A 170 -15.59 8.57 11.26
C VAL A 170 -14.39 8.97 12.12
N ASP A 171 -14.10 10.27 12.17
CA ASP A 171 -13.03 10.95 12.92
C ASP A 171 -12.64 10.34 14.29
N LEU A 172 -13.63 9.94 15.10
CA LEU A 172 -13.42 9.43 16.46
C LEU A 172 -12.75 8.05 16.48
N ASN A 173 -12.87 7.29 15.39
CA ASN A 173 -12.40 5.91 15.28
C ASN A 173 -10.88 5.81 15.09
N PHE A 174 -10.35 6.54 14.10
CA PHE A 174 -8.93 6.53 13.73
C PHE A 174 -8.04 6.70 14.98
N ASN A 175 -8.34 7.75 15.77
CA ASN A 175 -7.64 8.08 16.99
C ASN A 175 -7.70 7.02 18.09
N ALA A 176 -8.82 6.32 18.21
CA ALA A 176 -8.99 5.33 19.25
C ALA A 176 -8.19 4.05 18.96
N VAL A 177 -8.04 3.69 17.68
CA VAL A 177 -7.29 2.52 17.24
C VAL A 177 -5.78 2.75 17.30
N PHE A 178 -5.28 3.84 16.68
CA PHE A 178 -3.82 4.03 16.60
C PHE A 178 -3.19 4.39 17.95
N ARG A 179 -3.92 5.04 18.87
CA ARG A 179 -3.41 5.34 20.23
C ARG A 179 -3.20 4.10 21.10
N ARG A 180 -3.63 2.93 20.64
CA ARG A 180 -3.43 1.66 21.34
C ARG A 180 -2.15 0.96 20.90
N PHE A 181 -1.36 1.55 20.02
CA PHE A 181 0.02 1.13 19.81
C PHE A 181 0.89 1.73 20.91
N TRP A 182 1.93 1.00 21.32
CA TRP A 182 2.93 1.60 22.18
C TRP A 182 3.72 2.67 21.40
N PRO A 183 4.33 3.64 22.09
CA PRO A 183 5.26 4.55 21.44
C PRO A 183 6.31 3.77 20.64
N LYS A 184 6.64 4.26 19.44
CA LYS A 184 7.56 3.63 18.48
C LYS A 184 7.11 2.32 17.84
N SER A 185 6.08 1.62 18.33
CA SER A 185 5.64 0.35 17.75
C SER A 185 4.77 0.52 16.49
N LEU A 186 4.24 1.72 16.24
CA LEU A 186 3.51 2.04 15.01
C LEU A 186 4.47 2.64 13.98
N GLY A 187 4.94 1.82 13.04
CA GLY A 187 5.92 2.22 12.02
C GLY A 187 5.28 2.76 10.75
N ALA A 188 4.07 2.29 10.40
CA ALA A 188 3.41 2.66 9.16
C ALA A 188 1.91 2.92 9.36
N VAL A 189 1.38 3.92 8.66
CA VAL A 189 -0.05 4.24 8.69
C VAL A 189 -0.55 4.59 7.29
N GLN A 190 -1.61 3.93 6.85
CA GLN A 190 -2.50 4.43 5.80
C GLN A 190 -3.69 5.13 6.44
N LEU A 191 -3.85 6.42 6.13
CA LEU A 191 -4.99 7.19 6.59
C LEU A 191 -6.29 6.69 5.91
N PRO A 192 -7.44 6.86 6.59
CA PRO A 192 -8.76 6.74 5.97
C PRO A 192 -8.88 7.42 4.60
N GLY A 193 -9.64 6.79 3.69
CA GLY A 193 -9.89 7.34 2.35
C GLY A 193 -10.62 8.70 2.34
N GLY A 194 -10.46 9.46 1.27
CA GLY A 194 -11.14 10.73 0.99
C GLY A 194 -10.65 11.95 1.77
N PHE A 195 -9.32 12.13 1.86
CA PHE A 195 -8.58 13.16 2.62
C PHE A 195 -9.40 13.94 3.66
N ASN A 196 -9.38 13.45 4.89
CA ASN A 196 -9.90 14.21 6.02
C ASN A 196 -8.73 14.72 6.88
N ARG A 197 -8.44 16.03 6.77
CA ARG A 197 -7.34 16.71 7.47
C ARG A 197 -7.38 16.49 8.99
N LYS A 198 -8.53 16.20 9.58
CA LYS A 198 -8.62 15.88 11.01
C LYS A 198 -7.92 14.58 11.39
N HIS A 199 -7.87 13.58 10.51
CA HIS A 199 -7.10 12.34 10.76
C HIS A 199 -5.61 12.63 10.73
N TYR A 200 -5.14 13.38 9.72
CA TYR A 200 -3.77 13.83 9.61
C TYR A 200 -3.31 14.57 10.87
N VAL A 201 -4.05 15.61 11.29
CA VAL A 201 -3.72 16.43 12.46
C VAL A 201 -3.71 15.62 13.76
N LYS A 202 -4.54 14.58 13.86
CA LYS A 202 -4.53 13.68 15.03
C LYS A 202 -3.30 12.79 15.06
N LEU A 203 -2.83 12.32 13.90
CA LEU A 203 -1.61 11.53 13.79
C LEU A 203 -0.38 12.39 14.08
N GLU A 204 -0.32 13.57 13.46
CA GLU A 204 0.70 14.62 13.69
C GLU A 204 0.85 14.93 15.20
N LYS A 205 -0.25 15.19 15.91
CA LYS A 205 -0.23 15.53 17.34
C LYS A 205 -0.03 14.33 18.26
N SER A 206 0.20 13.13 17.72
CA SER A 206 0.38 11.92 18.52
C SER A 206 1.85 11.66 18.84
N LEU A 207 2.08 10.80 19.84
CA LEU A 207 3.42 10.32 20.18
C LEU A 207 4.09 9.48 19.06
N HIS A 208 3.35 9.12 18.01
CA HIS A 208 3.86 8.31 16.90
C HIS A 208 4.48 9.16 15.78
N ALA A 209 4.14 10.45 15.67
CA ALA A 209 4.53 11.28 14.53
C ALA A 209 6.05 11.32 14.30
N THR A 210 6.82 11.45 15.37
CA THR A 210 8.29 11.54 15.31
C THR A 210 9.00 10.22 15.00
N TYR A 211 8.28 9.09 15.03
CA TYR A 211 8.83 7.75 14.80
C TYR A 211 8.22 7.05 13.59
N LEU A 212 7.22 7.67 12.96
CA LEU A 212 6.54 7.09 11.81
C LEU A 212 7.51 7.03 10.62
N LYS A 213 7.65 5.84 10.06
CA LYS A 213 8.53 5.55 8.92
C LYS A 213 7.78 5.47 7.59
N ALA A 214 6.49 5.13 7.60
CA ALA A 214 5.70 5.10 6.38
C ALA A 214 4.33 5.76 6.55
N LEU A 215 3.95 6.56 5.56
CA LEU A 215 2.67 7.26 5.54
C LEU A 215 2.02 7.12 4.17
N HIS A 216 0.76 6.69 4.16
CA HIS A 216 -0.09 6.75 2.97
C HIS A 216 -1.27 7.68 3.24
N VAL A 217 -1.38 8.71 2.42
CA VAL A 217 -2.44 9.71 2.45
C VAL A 217 -3.23 9.61 1.16
N ASP A 218 -4.49 9.23 1.29
CA ASP A 218 -5.46 9.43 0.22
C ASP A 218 -5.82 10.92 0.18
N ARG A 219 -5.43 11.58 -0.91
CA ARG A 219 -5.63 12.98 -1.23
C ARG A 219 -6.87 13.22 -2.11
N THR A 220 -7.70 12.20 -2.34
CA THR A 220 -8.97 12.32 -3.09
C THR A 220 -9.87 13.37 -2.48
N ALA A 221 -10.16 14.43 -3.23
CA ALA A 221 -11.06 15.48 -2.80
C ALA A 221 -12.51 15.13 -3.19
N LYS A 222 -13.46 15.32 -2.27
CA LYS A 222 -14.90 15.22 -2.55
C LYS A 222 -15.42 16.35 -3.45
N ASN A 223 -14.66 17.45 -3.59
CA ASN A 223 -14.98 18.60 -4.45
C ASN A 223 -13.73 18.97 -5.27
N GLN A 224 -13.59 18.37 -6.46
CA GLN A 224 -12.45 18.63 -7.34
C GLN A 224 -12.48 20.05 -7.94
N LYS A 225 -13.66 20.67 -8.05
CA LYS A 225 -13.89 22.02 -8.62
C LYS A 225 -13.11 23.16 -7.95
N ALA A 226 -12.54 22.94 -6.76
CA ALA A 226 -11.92 23.97 -5.93
C ALA A 226 -10.39 23.86 -5.83
N ARG A 227 -9.75 22.88 -6.48
CA ARG A 227 -8.29 22.77 -6.45
C ARG A 227 -7.70 23.45 -7.67
N ASN A 228 -6.74 24.33 -7.41
CA ASN A 228 -5.81 24.92 -8.40
C ASN A 228 -4.45 24.18 -8.40
N VAL A 229 -4.31 23.09 -7.64
CA VAL A 229 -3.06 22.33 -7.47
C VAL A 229 -3.31 20.82 -7.58
N ILE A 230 -2.38 20.11 -8.22
CA ILE A 230 -2.37 18.64 -8.25
C ILE A 230 -1.99 18.13 -6.85
N PRO A 231 -2.85 17.38 -6.15
CA PRO A 231 -2.71 17.12 -4.71
C PRO A 231 -1.46 16.34 -4.30
N SER A 232 -0.95 15.52 -5.22
CA SER A 232 0.28 14.75 -5.10
C SER A 232 1.55 15.59 -5.31
N LEU A 233 1.42 16.73 -5.99
CA LEU A 233 2.51 17.66 -6.32
C LEU A 233 2.41 18.97 -5.52
N ASP A 234 1.61 18.97 -4.46
CA ASP A 234 1.34 20.11 -3.59
C ASP A 234 2.55 20.38 -2.67
N ASP A 235 3.32 21.41 -3.02
CA ASP A 235 4.54 21.86 -2.34
C ASP A 235 4.30 22.16 -0.85
N ASP A 236 3.20 22.84 -0.53
CA ASP A 236 2.85 23.20 0.84
C ASP A 236 2.57 21.95 1.67
N PHE A 237 1.85 20.98 1.09
CA PHE A 237 1.54 19.73 1.79
C PHE A 237 2.78 18.85 2.00
N LEU A 238 3.70 18.79 1.03
CA LEU A 238 4.97 18.07 1.21
C LEU A 238 5.84 18.72 2.28
N SER A 239 5.87 20.05 2.33
CA SER A 239 6.55 20.81 3.40
C SER A 239 5.94 20.53 4.77
N GLU A 240 4.61 20.44 4.88
CA GLU A 240 3.91 20.01 6.10
C GLU A 240 4.33 18.59 6.50
N VAL A 241 4.24 17.61 5.58
CA VAL A 241 4.61 16.20 5.85
C VAL A 241 6.05 16.09 6.34
N ARG A 242 6.99 16.80 5.73
CA ARG A 242 8.40 16.82 6.14
C ARG A 242 8.57 17.32 7.57
N ARG A 243 7.87 18.39 7.95
CA ARG A 243 7.93 18.96 9.31
C ARG A 243 7.28 18.03 10.33
N ASP A 244 6.14 17.46 9.97
CA ASP A 244 5.26 16.76 10.89
C ASP A 244 5.73 15.29 11.11
N PHE A 245 6.40 14.70 10.12
CA PHE A 245 6.91 13.32 10.17
C PHE A 245 8.37 13.24 9.67
N PRO A 246 9.35 13.67 10.49
CA PRO A 246 10.74 13.85 10.06
C PRO A 246 11.50 12.54 9.74
N ARG A 247 10.96 11.38 10.13
CA ARG A 247 11.60 10.06 9.98
C ARG A 247 10.96 9.18 8.92
N LEU A 248 10.22 9.78 7.99
CA LEU A 248 9.58 9.04 6.91
C LEU A 248 10.61 8.47 5.94
N GLU A 249 10.57 7.16 5.78
CA GLU A 249 11.31 6.37 4.80
C GLU A 249 10.43 6.07 3.56
N SER A 250 9.10 6.10 3.71
CA SER A 250 8.14 5.77 2.66
C SER A 250 6.93 6.72 2.69
N LEU A 251 6.58 7.33 1.55
CA LEU A 251 5.43 8.22 1.43
C LEU A 251 4.61 7.90 0.18
N ILE A 252 3.30 7.75 0.37
CA ILE A 252 2.34 7.53 -0.72
C ILE A 252 1.28 8.62 -0.68
N LEU A 253 1.19 9.38 -1.78
CA LEU A 253 0.14 10.38 -2.01
C LEU A 253 -0.79 9.89 -3.11
N HIS A 254 -1.80 9.14 -2.70
CA HIS A 254 -2.79 8.59 -3.62
C HIS A 254 -3.90 9.59 -3.90
N GLU A 255 -4.48 9.50 -5.09
CA GLU A 255 -5.73 10.16 -5.45
C GLU A 255 -6.50 9.18 -6.32
N ASP A 256 -7.78 8.95 -6.05
CA ASP A 256 -8.68 8.14 -6.87
C ASP A 256 -9.04 8.87 -8.16
N THR A 257 -9.37 8.09 -9.19
CA THR A 257 -9.82 8.63 -10.48
C THR A 257 -11.07 9.45 -10.20
N PRO A 258 -11.19 10.69 -10.72
CA PRO A 258 -12.49 11.32 -10.82
C PRO A 258 -13.45 10.32 -11.49
N SER A 259 -14.66 10.15 -10.95
CA SER A 259 -15.68 9.36 -11.62
C SER A 259 -16.12 10.09 -12.89
N LEU A 260 -15.40 9.85 -13.98
CA LEU A 260 -15.69 10.42 -15.29
C LEU A 260 -16.71 9.51 -15.98
N THR A 261 -17.94 9.98 -16.10
CA THR A 261 -18.93 9.30 -16.93
C THR A 261 -18.60 9.59 -18.40
N ILE A 262 -18.22 8.53 -19.11
CA ILE A 262 -17.56 8.54 -20.43
C ILE A 262 -18.34 9.32 -21.51
N ASP A 263 -19.67 9.44 -21.39
CA ASP A 263 -20.51 9.90 -22.51
C ASP A 263 -20.83 11.40 -22.57
N LEU A 264 -20.51 12.21 -21.56
CA LEU A 264 -20.89 13.64 -21.55
C LEU A 264 -19.72 14.62 -21.36
N ASP A 265 -18.53 14.11 -21.04
CA ASP A 265 -17.51 14.94 -20.39
C ASP A 265 -16.50 15.56 -21.36
N PHE A 266 -15.99 14.86 -22.38
CA PHE A 266 -14.90 15.44 -23.19
C PHE A 266 -15.23 16.73 -23.96
N ARG A 267 -16.50 17.01 -24.28
CA ARG A 267 -16.91 18.22 -25.02
C ARG A 267 -17.40 19.37 -24.11
N SER A 268 -17.62 19.10 -22.82
CA SER A 268 -18.28 20.02 -21.89
C SER A 268 -17.35 20.49 -20.77
N TRP A 269 -16.03 20.50 -21.01
CA TRP A 269 -15.02 20.81 -19.98
C TRP A 269 -14.48 22.25 -20.00
N PRO A 270 -15.25 23.27 -19.57
CA PRO A 270 -14.67 24.53 -19.11
C PRO A 270 -14.44 24.62 -17.60
N PHE A 271 -14.79 23.61 -16.77
CA PHE A 271 -14.92 23.84 -15.33
C PHE A 271 -14.24 22.80 -14.42
N GLY A 272 -12.99 23.08 -14.03
CA GLY A 272 -12.55 22.77 -12.65
C GLY A 272 -11.54 21.64 -12.43
N LEU A 273 -10.83 21.15 -13.45
CA LEU A 273 -9.61 20.34 -13.25
C LEU A 273 -8.37 21.21 -13.45
N VAL A 274 -7.34 20.98 -12.65
CA VAL A 274 -6.06 21.68 -12.77
C VAL A 274 -5.30 21.11 -13.94
N TRP A 275 -4.99 21.98 -14.89
CA TRP A 275 -4.15 21.69 -16.04
C TRP A 275 -2.81 22.37 -15.88
N PHE A 276 -1.83 21.86 -16.60
CA PHE A 276 -0.61 22.61 -16.83
C PHE A 276 -0.79 23.44 -18.10
N ASP A 277 -0.55 24.75 -17.96
CA ASP A 277 -0.72 25.72 -19.05
C ASP A 277 0.36 25.57 -20.14
N ASP A 278 1.52 25.02 -19.80
CA ASP A 278 2.62 24.72 -20.72
C ASP A 278 3.64 23.78 -20.07
N GLN A 279 4.65 23.34 -20.84
CA GLN A 279 5.76 22.50 -20.37
C GLN A 279 6.56 23.16 -19.26
N ALA A 280 6.75 24.49 -19.31
CA ALA A 280 7.51 25.20 -18.30
C ALA A 280 6.79 25.22 -16.94
N ALA A 281 5.45 25.27 -16.91
CA ALA A 281 4.63 25.19 -15.71
C ALA A 281 4.74 23.81 -15.06
N PHE A 282 4.75 22.75 -15.87
CA PHE A 282 5.01 21.40 -15.41
C PHE A 282 6.42 21.26 -14.84
N ASP A 283 7.43 21.69 -15.58
CA ASP A 283 8.84 21.60 -15.16
C ASP A 283 9.07 22.36 -13.83
N ARG A 284 8.47 23.56 -13.68
CA ARG A 284 8.49 24.31 -12.41
C ARG A 284 7.84 23.55 -11.25
N THR A 285 6.79 22.78 -11.53
CA THR A 285 6.10 21.96 -10.51
C THR A 285 6.96 20.77 -10.11
N ILE A 286 7.61 20.11 -11.08
CA ILE A 286 8.57 19.03 -10.82
C ILE A 286 9.80 19.55 -10.06
N ASP A 287 10.29 20.74 -10.38
CA ASP A 287 11.38 21.39 -9.65
C ASP A 287 11.05 21.60 -8.17
N LYS A 288 9.83 22.05 -7.87
CA LYS A 288 9.35 22.21 -6.49
C LYS A 288 9.26 20.86 -5.77
N LEU A 289 8.66 19.85 -6.43
CA LEU A 289 8.61 18.49 -5.90
C LEU A 289 10.01 17.96 -5.55
N VAL A 290 10.94 18.01 -6.51
CA VAL A 290 12.33 17.56 -6.33
C VAL A 290 13.00 18.28 -5.16
N ARG A 291 12.80 19.60 -5.04
CA ARG A 291 13.33 20.36 -3.91
C ARG A 291 12.77 19.85 -2.58
N GLN A 292 11.47 19.63 -2.45
CA GLN A 292 10.87 19.12 -1.20
C GLN A 292 11.37 17.72 -0.85
N LEU A 293 11.39 16.81 -1.83
CA LEU A 293 11.86 15.44 -1.62
C LEU A 293 13.35 15.41 -1.22
N SER A 294 14.17 16.30 -1.78
CA SER A 294 15.58 16.44 -1.40
C SER A 294 15.78 16.94 0.04
N LEU A 295 14.76 17.60 0.62
CA LEU A 295 14.77 18.03 2.01
C LEU A 295 14.29 16.94 2.98
N MET A 296 13.95 15.74 2.49
CA MET A 296 13.52 14.58 3.28
C MET A 296 14.61 13.49 3.24
N PRO A 297 15.68 13.59 4.06
CA PRO A 297 16.88 12.76 3.91
C PRO A 297 16.66 11.26 4.20
N GLU A 298 15.67 10.92 5.03
CA GLU A 298 15.32 9.52 5.33
C GLU A 298 14.41 8.91 4.25
N LEU A 299 13.79 9.72 3.38
CA LEU A 299 12.81 9.25 2.40
C LEU A 299 13.49 8.44 1.30
N ARG A 300 13.21 7.14 1.26
CA ARG A 300 13.71 6.19 0.28
C ARG A 300 12.68 5.83 -0.78
N ARG A 301 11.40 5.88 -0.45
CA ARG A 301 10.32 5.41 -1.34
C ARG A 301 9.24 6.46 -1.45
N TYR A 302 8.88 6.83 -2.67
CA TYR A 302 7.85 7.82 -2.92
C TYR A 302 6.90 7.34 -4.00
N ALA A 303 5.59 7.46 -3.75
CA ALA A 303 4.59 7.10 -4.72
C ALA A 303 3.52 8.16 -4.77
N PHE A 304 3.03 8.43 -5.98
CA PHE A 304 1.93 9.36 -6.14
C PHE A 304 1.10 9.08 -7.39
N THR A 305 -0.13 9.58 -7.37
CA THR A 305 -1.00 9.53 -8.54
C THR A 305 -0.88 10.81 -9.37
N LEU A 306 -0.67 10.65 -10.67
CA LEU A 306 -0.74 11.72 -11.66
C LEU A 306 -1.57 11.19 -12.82
N TRP A 307 -2.85 11.55 -12.82
CA TRP A 307 -3.76 11.07 -13.85
C TRP A 307 -3.38 11.60 -15.22
N PHE A 308 -3.34 10.72 -16.22
CA PHE A 308 -3.04 11.12 -17.60
C PHE A 308 -4.02 12.17 -18.11
N VAL A 309 -5.29 12.08 -17.68
CA VAL A 309 -6.32 13.09 -17.99
C VAL A 309 -6.01 14.46 -17.44
N ARG A 310 -5.03 14.68 -16.55
CA ARG A 310 -4.58 16.02 -16.10
C ARG A 310 -3.38 16.54 -16.88
N LEU A 311 -2.73 15.66 -17.63
CA LEU A 311 -1.63 16.00 -18.53
C LEU A 311 -2.13 16.43 -19.91
N HIS A 312 -3.42 16.24 -20.18
CA HIS A 312 -4.08 16.60 -21.43
C HIS A 312 -4.44 18.09 -21.59
N GLY A 313 -3.90 18.94 -20.72
CA GLY A 313 -3.82 20.38 -20.97
C GLY A 313 -2.70 20.69 -21.97
N HIS A 314 -2.47 21.97 -22.22
CA HIS A 314 -1.49 22.59 -23.15
C HIS A 314 -0.02 22.08 -23.10
N LEU A 315 0.30 21.05 -22.31
CA LEU A 315 1.53 20.25 -22.36
C LEU A 315 1.64 19.34 -23.59
N VAL A 316 0.53 19.06 -24.25
CA VAL A 316 0.51 18.35 -25.53
C VAL A 316 0.59 19.40 -26.63
N PRO A 317 1.47 19.27 -27.64
CA PRO A 317 1.58 20.25 -28.73
C PRO A 317 0.20 20.53 -29.32
N HIS A 318 -0.16 21.81 -29.37
CA HIS A 318 -1.36 22.30 -30.03
C HIS A 318 -0.90 23.26 -31.12
N ASP A 319 -1.21 22.94 -32.38
CA ASP A 319 -1.22 23.96 -33.42
C ASP A 319 -2.50 24.77 -33.21
N TRP A 320 -2.33 26.00 -32.73
CA TRP A 320 -3.43 26.88 -32.30
C TRP A 320 -4.40 27.25 -33.43
N GLU A 321 -4.06 26.95 -34.69
CA GLU A 321 -4.91 27.22 -35.85
C GLU A 321 -6.06 26.22 -36.03
N ASP A 322 -6.04 25.08 -35.34
CA ASP A 322 -6.98 23.97 -35.57
C ASP A 322 -8.09 23.86 -34.50
N TYR A 323 -8.63 25.00 -34.06
CA TYR A 323 -9.80 25.08 -33.15
C TYR A 323 -11.09 24.49 -33.77
N LYS A 324 -11.01 23.95 -35.00
CA LYS A 324 -12.05 23.15 -35.66
C LYS A 324 -11.91 21.65 -35.37
N GLY A 325 -11.74 21.30 -34.10
CA GLY A 325 -12.55 20.20 -33.56
C GLY A 325 -12.03 18.75 -33.68
N THR A 326 -10.73 18.49 -33.64
CA THR A 326 -10.25 17.15 -33.25
C THR A 326 -9.00 17.21 -32.39
N TYR A 327 -9.21 17.05 -31.08
CA TYR A 327 -8.18 16.66 -30.13
C TYR A 327 -7.42 15.43 -30.64
N ARG A 328 -6.09 15.51 -30.77
CA ARG A 328 -5.24 14.32 -30.99
C ARG A 328 -4.69 13.84 -29.65
N PRO A 329 -5.22 12.75 -29.08
CA PRO A 329 -4.63 12.14 -27.90
C PRO A 329 -3.18 11.72 -28.20
N LYS A 330 -2.28 11.90 -27.23
CA LYS A 330 -0.98 11.21 -27.26
C LYS A 330 -1.24 9.71 -27.41
N THR A 331 -0.44 9.07 -28.26
CA THR A 331 -0.39 7.61 -28.33
C THR A 331 0.06 7.03 -26.99
N MET A 332 -0.24 5.75 -26.75
CA MET A 332 0.21 5.08 -25.53
C MET A 332 1.75 5.15 -25.38
N VAL A 333 2.49 5.03 -26.49
CA VAL A 333 3.95 5.13 -26.51
C VAL A 333 4.43 6.52 -26.09
N GLU A 334 3.80 7.59 -26.58
CA GLU A 334 4.15 8.96 -26.19
C GLU A 334 3.83 9.24 -24.71
N MET A 335 2.78 8.59 -24.17
CA MET A 335 2.47 8.66 -22.75
C MET A 335 3.48 7.86 -21.91
N ASP A 336 3.81 6.64 -22.33
CA ASP A 336 4.80 5.80 -21.66
C ASP A 336 6.14 6.56 -21.58
N ASN A 337 6.64 7.10 -22.71
CA ASN A 337 7.87 7.91 -22.76
C ASN A 337 7.80 9.15 -21.88
N PHE A 338 6.62 9.79 -21.75
CA PHE A 338 6.46 10.93 -20.85
C PHE A 338 6.66 10.51 -19.39
N TYR A 339 5.98 9.45 -18.94
CA TYR A 339 6.12 8.99 -17.56
C TYR A 339 7.51 8.44 -17.27
N THR A 340 8.09 7.68 -18.20
CA THR A 340 9.43 7.10 -17.98
C THR A 340 10.52 8.16 -18.03
N ASP A 341 10.57 8.97 -19.09
CA ASP A 341 11.75 9.78 -19.40
C ASP A 341 11.64 11.18 -18.82
N LYS A 342 10.44 11.77 -18.80
CA LYS A 342 10.21 13.15 -18.34
C LYS A 342 9.81 13.27 -16.88
N LEU A 343 9.34 12.18 -16.27
CA LEU A 343 8.87 12.20 -14.89
C LEU A 343 9.71 11.31 -13.98
N VAL A 344 9.64 9.99 -14.14
CA VAL A 344 10.30 9.05 -13.22
C VAL A 344 11.82 9.21 -13.27
N THR A 345 12.41 9.17 -14.46
CA THR A 345 13.86 9.31 -14.64
C THR A 345 14.37 10.64 -14.11
N VAL A 346 13.66 11.75 -14.40
CA VAL A 346 14.04 13.09 -13.96
C VAL A 346 14.02 13.22 -12.44
N ILE A 347 12.92 12.81 -11.79
CA ILE A 347 12.81 12.88 -10.32
C ILE A 347 13.86 12.00 -9.67
N MET A 348 14.00 10.74 -10.09
CA MET A 348 14.97 9.83 -9.50
C MET A 348 16.39 10.36 -9.65
N THR A 349 16.79 10.82 -10.84
CA THR A 349 18.14 11.38 -11.08
C THR A 349 18.44 12.55 -10.14
N ARG A 350 17.44 13.40 -9.88
CA ARG A 350 17.62 14.62 -9.08
C ARG A 350 17.41 14.43 -7.57
N VAL A 351 16.92 13.27 -7.14
CA VAL A 351 16.73 12.93 -5.72
C VAL A 351 17.50 11.63 -5.41
N PRO A 352 18.81 11.72 -5.11
CA PRO A 352 19.68 10.54 -4.89
C PRO A 352 19.28 9.67 -3.70
N THR A 353 18.50 10.19 -2.75
CA THR A 353 18.04 9.43 -1.58
C THR A 353 16.96 8.40 -1.93
N LEU A 354 16.19 8.63 -3.00
CA LEU A 354 15.11 7.73 -3.43
C LEU A 354 15.66 6.45 -4.04
N VAL A 355 15.29 5.32 -3.46
CA VAL A 355 15.56 3.98 -3.99
C VAL A 355 14.44 3.52 -4.90
N GLU A 356 13.21 3.98 -4.66
CA GLU A 356 12.04 3.59 -5.44
C GLU A 356 11.06 4.76 -5.63
N LEU A 357 10.56 4.90 -6.87
CA LEU A 357 9.56 5.90 -7.24
C LEU A 357 8.44 5.24 -8.05
N CYS A 358 7.19 5.39 -7.60
CA CYS A 358 6.03 4.86 -8.32
C CYS A 358 5.06 5.98 -8.71
N VAL A 359 4.77 6.12 -10.01
CA VAL A 359 3.77 7.07 -10.51
C VAL A 359 2.58 6.32 -11.10
N SER A 360 1.42 6.45 -10.47
CA SER A 360 0.17 5.89 -10.98
C SER A 360 -0.44 6.82 -12.03
N SER A 361 -0.67 6.33 -13.24
CA SER A 361 -1.23 7.10 -14.36
C SER A 361 -2.73 6.87 -14.54
N ASN A 362 -3.13 5.59 -14.48
CA ASN A 362 -4.51 5.17 -14.51
C ASN A 362 -4.60 3.78 -13.86
N HIS A 363 -5.55 3.49 -12.98
CA HIS A 363 -5.68 2.13 -12.46
C HIS A 363 -5.99 1.16 -13.61
N PRO A 364 -5.25 0.03 -13.77
CA PRO A 364 -4.26 -0.54 -12.85
C PRO A 364 -2.78 -0.19 -13.15
N ILE A 365 -2.49 0.62 -14.15
CA ILE A 365 -1.14 0.93 -14.66
C ILE A 365 -0.39 1.95 -13.79
N PHE A 366 0.88 1.64 -13.49
CA PHE A 366 1.83 2.56 -12.89
C PHE A 366 3.23 2.41 -13.49
N TYR A 367 4.08 3.40 -13.27
CA TYR A 367 5.48 3.38 -13.69
C TYR A 367 6.35 3.34 -12.44
N ARG A 368 7.21 2.33 -12.36
CA ARG A 368 8.15 2.13 -11.25
C ARG A 368 9.55 2.45 -11.73
N GLY A 369 10.23 3.33 -11.02
CA GLY A 369 11.66 3.51 -11.09
C GLY A 369 12.32 2.88 -9.86
N THR A 370 13.35 2.07 -10.06
CA THR A 370 14.19 1.50 -8.99
C THR A 370 15.64 1.90 -9.19
N ARG A 371 16.34 2.15 -8.08
CA ARG A 371 17.78 2.41 -8.07
C ARG A 371 18.51 1.17 -7.53
N CYS A 372 19.37 0.59 -8.36
CA CYS A 372 20.26 -0.52 -8.01
C CYS A 372 21.68 -0.16 -8.46
N ASP A 373 22.67 -0.21 -7.57
CA ASP A 373 24.09 0.03 -7.91
C ASP A 373 24.34 1.29 -8.75
N ASP A 374 23.74 2.41 -8.33
CA ASP A 374 23.75 3.73 -9.01
C ASP A 374 23.09 3.78 -10.40
N GLN A 375 22.49 2.69 -10.88
CA GLN A 375 21.68 2.67 -12.09
C GLN A 375 20.19 2.85 -11.77
N ILE A 376 19.49 3.58 -12.64
CA ILE A 376 18.03 3.78 -12.56
C ILE A 376 17.38 2.88 -13.60
N HIS A 377 16.54 1.95 -13.16
CA HIS A 377 15.71 1.12 -14.02
C HIS A 377 14.27 1.60 -13.94
N VAL A 378 13.66 1.89 -15.09
CA VAL A 378 12.27 2.33 -15.15
C VAL A 378 11.45 1.33 -15.95
N GLN A 379 10.33 0.90 -15.39
CA GLN A 379 9.44 -0.05 -16.03
C GLN A 379 7.97 0.33 -15.82
N ARG A 380 7.17 0.03 -16.83
CA ARG A 380 5.71 0.11 -16.77
C ARG A 380 5.17 -1.19 -16.19
N GLU A 381 4.32 -1.07 -15.19
CA GLU A 381 3.75 -2.19 -14.46
C GLU A 381 2.23 -2.08 -14.33
N SER A 382 1.59 -3.19 -13.99
CA SER A 382 0.17 -3.24 -13.65
C SER A 382 0.02 -3.68 -12.20
N ARG A 383 -0.81 -3.01 -11.41
CA ARG A 383 -1.16 -3.43 -10.05
C ARG A 383 -1.88 -4.77 -10.01
N ASP A 384 -2.48 -5.17 -11.12
CA ASP A 384 -3.12 -6.47 -11.26
C ASP A 384 -2.10 -7.59 -11.47
N ASN A 385 -0.81 -7.26 -11.64
CA ASN A 385 0.25 -8.26 -11.72
C ASN A 385 0.40 -8.98 -10.36
N PRO A 386 0.39 -10.33 -10.35
CA PRO A 386 0.56 -11.11 -9.13
C PRO A 386 1.91 -10.82 -8.44
N GLY A 387 1.88 -10.67 -7.11
CA GLY A 387 3.06 -10.36 -6.30
C GLY A 387 3.33 -8.87 -6.05
N GLU A 388 2.67 -7.98 -6.79
CA GLU A 388 2.75 -6.53 -6.58
C GLU A 388 2.07 -6.06 -5.28
N GLU A 389 1.21 -6.88 -4.71
CA GLU A 389 0.62 -6.68 -3.37
C GLU A 389 1.68 -6.67 -2.25
N ASN A 390 2.82 -7.34 -2.48
CA ASN A 390 3.92 -7.47 -1.52
C ASN A 390 5.06 -6.47 -1.78
N ARG A 391 4.85 -5.51 -2.69
CA ARG A 391 5.85 -4.51 -3.11
C ARG A 391 5.29 -3.11 -3.00
N PHE A 392 6.18 -2.13 -2.94
CA PHE A 392 5.78 -0.72 -2.94
C PHE A 392 5.20 -0.33 -4.31
N PRO A 393 4.01 0.28 -4.43
CA PRO A 393 3.31 1.08 -3.43
C PRO A 393 2.24 0.33 -2.62
N SER A 394 2.05 -0.97 -2.81
CA SER A 394 1.04 -1.76 -2.08
C SER A 394 1.47 -2.05 -0.64
N LEU A 395 2.76 -2.30 -0.42
CA LEU A 395 3.38 -2.48 0.89
C LEU A 395 3.99 -1.16 1.40
N LEU A 396 3.45 -0.63 2.50
CA LEU A 396 3.88 0.67 3.04
C LEU A 396 5.29 0.65 3.64
N LEU A 397 5.64 -0.44 4.33
CA LEU A 397 6.88 -0.56 5.08
C LEU A 397 7.50 -1.92 4.82
N ASP A 398 8.77 -1.92 4.43
CA ASP A 398 9.55 -3.14 4.34
C ASP A 398 9.94 -3.48 5.77
N LEU A 399 9.17 -4.39 6.38
CA LEU A 399 9.40 -4.88 7.75
C LEU A 399 10.49 -5.96 7.81
N ASN A 400 11.33 -6.07 6.77
CA ASN A 400 12.43 -7.03 6.66
C ASN A 400 13.70 -6.52 7.34
#